data_AF-A0A7W0EI86-F1
#
_entry.id   AF-A0A7W0EI86-F1
#
_cell.length_a   1.000
_cell.length_b   1.000
_cell.length_c   1.000
_cell.angle_alpha   90.00
_cell.angle_beta   90.00
_cell.angle_gamma   90.00
#
_symmetry.space_group_name_H-M   'P 1'
#
loop_
_entity.id
_entity.type
_entity.pdbx_description
1 polymer ?
#
loop_
_entity_poly.entity_id
_entity_poly.type
_entity_poly.pdbx_seq_one_letter_code
_entity_poly.pdbx_strand_id
1 'polypeptide(L)'
;MCPSEERRLMNQTTSLRIVCPECGNDTDFFEVADGVVITTQYLQNTDCSFTQDGDESQVLGEIKFFCGECNANLSHFHHRFLEMLF
;
A
#
# COMPACT_ATOMS: atom_id res chain seq x y z
N MET A 1 -36.05 -8.71 -19.55
CA MET A 1 -35.15 -8.56 -18.40
C MET A 1 -35.28 -7.12 -17.90
N CYS A 2 -35.47 -6.92 -16.60
CA CYS A 2 -35.75 -5.62 -16.02
C CYS A 2 -34.44 -4.86 -15.73
N PRO A 3 -34.29 -3.58 -16.14
CA PRO A 3 -33.05 -2.79 -15.98
C PRO A 3 -32.68 -2.47 -14.52
N SER A 4 -33.45 -2.97 -13.55
CA SER A 4 -33.23 -2.84 -12.11
C SER A 4 -32.29 -3.90 -11.51
N GLU A 5 -32.14 -5.05 -12.16
CA GLU A 5 -31.28 -6.14 -11.65
C GLU A 5 -29.79 -5.91 -11.96
N GLU A 6 -29.44 -5.32 -13.11
CA GLU A 6 -28.07 -4.92 -13.45
C GLU A 6 -27.52 -3.83 -12.52
N ARG A 7 -28.36 -2.86 -12.11
CA ARG A 7 -27.97 -1.83 -11.12
C ARG A 7 -27.71 -2.39 -9.73
N ARG A 8 -28.33 -3.52 -9.37
CA ARG A 8 -28.12 -4.17 -8.06
C ARG A 8 -26.81 -4.93 -7.99
N LEU A 9 -26.37 -5.55 -9.09
CA LEU A 9 -25.08 -6.24 -9.16
C LEU A 9 -23.89 -5.26 -9.15
N MET A 10 -23.98 -4.10 -9.82
CA MET A 10 -22.92 -3.05 -9.76
C MET A 10 -22.77 -2.37 -8.39
N ASN A 11 -23.83 -2.36 -7.56
CA ASN A 11 -23.81 -1.75 -6.23
C ASN A 11 -23.29 -2.68 -5.11
N GLN A 12 -23.00 -3.94 -5.40
CA GLN A 12 -22.49 -4.89 -4.39
C GLN A 12 -20.95 -4.90 -4.33
N THR A 13 -20.26 -4.60 -5.43
CA THR A 13 -18.79 -4.49 -5.48
C THR A 13 -18.27 -3.14 -4.97
N THR A 14 -19.08 -2.09 -4.99
CA THR A 14 -18.72 -0.75 -4.51
C THR A 14 -18.56 -0.67 -2.98
N SER A 15 -19.11 -1.62 -2.23
CA SER A 15 -19.03 -1.64 -0.76
C SER A 15 -17.62 -1.94 -0.21
N LEU A 16 -16.69 -2.44 -1.03
CA LEU A 16 -15.34 -2.82 -0.60
C LEU A 16 -14.25 -1.85 -1.06
N ARG A 17 -14.58 -0.89 -1.94
CA ARG A 17 -13.60 0.06 -2.50
C ARG A 17 -13.22 1.12 -1.46
N ILE A 18 -11.93 1.45 -1.38
CA ILE A 18 -11.46 2.64 -0.65
C ILE A 18 -11.66 3.85 -1.55
N VAL A 19 -12.35 4.87 -1.02
CA VAL A 19 -12.55 6.16 -1.66
C VAL A 19 -12.07 7.22 -0.66
N CYS A 20 -11.22 8.13 -1.11
CA CYS A 20 -10.76 9.25 -0.31
C CYS A 20 -11.95 10.14 0.08
N PRO A 21 -12.23 10.34 1.38
CA PRO A 21 -13.34 11.18 1.81
C PRO A 21 -13.12 12.67 1.52
N GLU A 22 -11.86 13.08 1.33
CA GLU A 22 -11.49 14.49 1.13
C GLU A 22 -11.62 14.95 -0.33
N CYS A 23 -11.27 14.11 -1.31
CA CYS A 23 -11.25 14.49 -2.73
C CYS A 23 -12.01 13.54 -3.66
N GLY A 24 -12.52 12.42 -3.15
CA GLY A 24 -13.24 11.42 -3.94
C GLY A 24 -12.36 10.49 -4.78
N ASN A 25 -11.03 10.63 -4.75
CA ASN A 25 -10.12 9.71 -5.42
C ASN A 25 -10.30 8.27 -4.93
N ASP A 26 -10.38 7.33 -5.86
CA ASP A 26 -10.57 5.91 -5.59
C ASP A 26 -9.59 5.01 -6.37
N THR A 27 -8.55 5.60 -6.94
CA THR A 27 -7.58 4.91 -7.80
C THR A 27 -6.14 4.99 -7.31
N ASP A 28 -5.71 6.13 -6.75
CA ASP A 28 -4.29 6.34 -6.41
C ASP A 28 -4.04 6.49 -4.90
N PHE A 29 -3.17 5.67 -4.34
CA PHE A 29 -2.89 5.63 -2.91
C PHE A 29 -1.44 5.23 -2.67
N PHE A 30 -0.85 5.69 -1.56
CA PHE A 30 0.51 5.30 -1.19
C PHE A 30 0.66 5.15 0.33
N GLU A 31 1.67 4.38 0.72
CA GLU A 31 2.08 4.22 2.11
C GLU A 31 3.41 4.91 2.37
N VAL A 32 3.57 5.47 3.56
CA VAL A 32 4.82 6.00 4.07
C VAL A 32 5.16 5.25 5.36
N ALA A 33 6.25 4.51 5.33
CA ALA A 33 6.84 3.92 6.52
C ALA A 33 7.88 4.90 7.11
N ASP A 34 7.67 5.32 8.35
CA ASP A 34 8.62 6.17 9.07
C ASP A 34 9.70 5.33 9.78
N GLY A 35 10.90 5.88 9.90
CA GLY A 35 11.99 5.24 10.65
C GLY A 35 12.43 3.87 10.09
N VAL A 36 12.52 3.72 8.76
CA VAL A 36 12.96 2.47 8.14
C VAL A 36 14.49 2.34 8.20
N VAL A 37 14.97 1.19 8.70
CA VAL A 37 16.36 0.77 8.65
C VAL A 37 16.49 -0.38 7.65
N ILE A 38 17.33 -0.19 6.64
CA ILE A 38 17.67 -1.23 5.66
C ILE A 38 19.12 -1.65 5.89
N THR A 39 19.32 -2.94 6.14
CA THR A 39 20.65 -3.53 6.31
C THR A 39 20.91 -4.47 5.15
N THR A 40 21.89 -4.13 4.30
CA THR A 40 22.32 -5.00 3.21
C THR A 40 23.70 -5.58 3.52
N GLN A 41 23.80 -6.91 3.44
CA GLN A 41 25.04 -7.63 3.72
C GLN A 41 25.76 -7.94 2.41
N TYR A 42 27.05 -7.63 2.37
CA TYR A 42 27.91 -7.89 1.21
C TYR A 42 29.11 -8.74 1.60
N LEU A 43 29.42 -9.72 0.76
CA LEU A 43 30.63 -10.51 0.82
C LEU A 43 31.61 -10.04 -0.25
N GLN A 44 32.83 -9.72 0.15
CA GLN A 44 33.88 -9.36 -0.79
C GLN A 44 34.50 -10.63 -1.39
N ASN A 45 34.49 -10.72 -2.71
CA ASN A 45 35.03 -11.83 -3.49
C ASN A 45 36.56 -11.71 -3.64
N THR A 46 37.21 -12.80 -4.07
CA THR A 46 38.67 -12.87 -4.28
C THR A 46 39.18 -11.99 -5.43
N ASP A 47 38.30 -11.66 -6.38
CA ASP A 47 38.56 -10.72 -7.48
C ASP A 47 38.30 -9.25 -7.08
N CYS A 48 38.11 -9.00 -5.78
CA CYS A 48 37.77 -7.71 -5.17
C CYS A 48 36.38 -7.16 -5.51
N SER A 49 35.53 -7.91 -6.21
CA SER A 49 34.11 -7.56 -6.39
C SER A 49 33.30 -7.86 -5.12
N PHE A 50 32.02 -7.45 -5.09
CA PHE A 50 31.11 -7.72 -3.98
C PHE A 50 29.91 -8.54 -4.45
N THR A 51 29.53 -9.54 -3.65
CA THR A 51 28.28 -10.29 -3.78
C THR A 51 27.35 -9.87 -2.67
N GLN A 52 26.08 -9.59 -2.97
CA GLN A 52 25.07 -9.41 -1.93
C GLN A 52 24.71 -10.77 -1.33
N ASP A 53 24.90 -10.92 -0.02
CA ASP A 53 24.68 -12.17 0.73
C ASP A 53 23.32 -12.19 1.42
N GLY A 54 22.70 -11.01 1.61
CA GLY A 54 21.34 -10.89 2.12
C GLY A 54 20.92 -9.44 2.35
N ASP A 55 19.65 -9.25 2.65
CA ASP A 55 19.08 -7.99 3.10
C ASP A 55 18.04 -8.20 4.20
N GLU A 56 17.97 -7.24 5.10
CA GLU A 56 16.95 -7.16 6.14
C GLU A 56 16.40 -5.72 6.16
N SER A 57 15.08 -5.59 6.28
CA SER A 57 14.42 -4.30 6.49
C SER A 57 13.65 -4.32 7.80
N GLN A 58 13.85 -3.28 8.61
CA GLN A 58 13.15 -3.07 9.88
C GLN A 58 12.45 -1.72 9.84
N VAL A 59 11.15 -1.71 10.16
CA VAL A 59 10.36 -0.47 10.32
C VAL A 59 10.32 -0.14 11.81
N LEU A 60 10.96 0.95 12.23
CA LEU A 60 10.99 1.37 13.64
C LEU A 60 9.88 2.37 14.01
N GLY A 61 9.31 3.05 13.01
CA GLY A 61 8.23 4.01 13.17
C GLY A 61 6.86 3.48 12.72
N GLU A 62 5.94 4.39 12.44
CA GLU A 62 4.59 4.07 11.98
C GLU A 62 4.54 3.92 10.46
N ILE A 63 3.67 3.02 9.98
CA ILE A 63 3.25 2.99 8.57
C ILE A 63 1.94 3.78 8.46
N LYS A 64 1.92 4.74 7.54
CA LYS A 64 0.77 5.62 7.29
C LYS A 64 0.31 5.50 5.86
N PHE A 65 -1.01 5.50 5.68
CA PHE A 65 -1.65 5.38 4.38
C PHE A 65 -2.20 6.73 3.94
N PHE A 66 -2.02 7.08 2.67
CA PHE A 66 -2.37 8.39 2.13
C PHE A 66 -3.08 8.30 0.79
N CYS A 67 -3.88 9.32 0.50
CA CYS A 67 -4.44 9.56 -0.82
C CYS A 67 -3.36 10.09 -1.78
N GLY A 68 -3.21 9.48 -2.96
CA GLY A 68 -2.27 9.93 -4.00
C GLY A 68 -2.59 11.32 -4.59
N GLU A 69 -3.87 11.65 -4.70
CA GLU A 69 -4.29 12.92 -5.31
C GLU A 69 -4.19 14.15 -4.38
N CYS A 70 -4.65 14.02 -3.13
CA CYS A 70 -4.74 15.18 -2.21
C CYS A 70 -3.84 15.07 -0.97
N ASN A 71 -3.06 14.00 -0.81
CA ASN A 71 -2.20 13.73 0.35
C ASN A 71 -2.93 13.65 1.71
N ALA A 72 -4.25 13.47 1.72
CA ALA A 72 -5.01 13.25 2.95
C ALA A 72 -4.53 11.96 3.65
N ASN A 73 -4.43 12.02 4.98
CA ASN A 73 -4.11 10.86 5.80
C ASN A 73 -5.33 9.92 5.87
N LEU A 74 -5.15 8.72 5.34
CA LEU A 74 -6.15 7.66 5.26
C LEU A 74 -5.79 6.45 6.15
N SER A 75 -4.89 6.59 7.12
CA SER A 75 -4.43 5.49 7.99
C SER A 75 -5.56 4.76 8.73
N HIS A 76 -6.74 5.37 8.88
CA HIS A 76 -7.92 4.69 9.42
C HIS A 76 -8.44 3.56 8.53
N PHE A 77 -8.13 3.56 7.23
CA PHE A 77 -8.39 2.46 6.30
C PHE A 77 -7.25 1.44 6.21
N HIS A 78 -6.12 1.67 6.88
CA HIS A 78 -4.89 0.87 6.71
C HIS A 78 -5.11 -0.63 6.94
N HIS A 79 -5.84 -1.03 7.99
CA HIS A 79 -6.12 -2.45 8.24
C HIS A 79 -6.89 -3.11 7.08
N ARG A 80 -7.96 -2.44 6.59
CA ARG A 80 -8.73 -2.91 5.45
C ARG A 80 -7.89 -2.95 4.17
N PHE A 81 -7.04 -1.94 3.97
CA PHE A 81 -6.09 -1.90 2.86
C PHE A 81 -5.17 -3.14 2.87
N LEU A 82 -4.62 -3.52 4.03
CA LEU A 82 -3.76 -4.71 4.15
C LEU A 82 -4.50 -6.02 3.80
N GLU A 83 -5.79 -6.13 4.13
CA GLU A 83 -6.64 -7.29 3.75
C GLU A 83 -6.89 -7.38 2.24
N MET A 84 -6.59 -6.32 1.48
CA MET A 84 -6.82 -6.22 0.03
C MET A 84 -5.53 -6.43 -0.80
N LEU A 85 -4.40 -6.77 -0.17
CA LEU A 85 -3.15 -7.09 -0.85
C LEU A 85 -3.10 -8.59 -1.22
N PHE A 86 -2.71 -8.93 -2.45
CA PHE A 86 -2.63 -10.29 -2.99
C PHE A 86 -1.33 -10.53 -3.76
#